data_AF-A0A4W6BKZ6-F1
#
_entry.id   AF-A0A4W6BKZ6-F1
#
_cell.length_a   1.000
_cell.length_b   1.000
_cell.length_c   1.000
_cell.angle_alpha   90.00
_cell.angle_beta   90.00
_cell.angle_gamma   90.00
#
_symmetry.space_group_name_H-M   'P 1'
#
loop_
_entity.id
_entity.type
_entity.pdbx_description
1 polymer ?
#
loop_
_entity_poly.entity_id
_entity_poly.type
_entity_poly.pdbx_seq_one_letter_code
_entity_poly.pdbx_strand_id
1 'polypeptide(L)'
;MAAHGVSFESSRSIEERKESKRQARQEALEKAKQQHEREERRKELKRQRGEDTWMLPEVNQRLEQIQEDSSVKSKKKKEKKSKKKKEKKKKKAKKEKTVEAGDGSSDSSEVGYQMMGKTDGDNYTLDDMFVSSAAQREGEGREEERMRSRAIGESRRLAASMEKCQHCFSSQELQKHLIVAIGSKVYLSLPAGLSMTEGHCLICPLQHHCSATGLDEDIWSEMQLFRRALVRMFESQELDCVFMETHMNPRRRQHMVYECIPLPRELGDMAPIYFKKAIMECDEEWAMNKKIVDLSSKDIRQAVPRGLPYFAVDFGLQGGYAHVIENEQKFPHYFGKEVVGGMMDLEPRRWRKLIRENFDDQRKKVLQFAQWWKPFDCTKTEG
;
A
#
# COMPACT_ATOMS: atom_id res chain seq x y z
N MET A 1 33.04 -0.44 45.62
CA MET A 1 31.65 -0.24 46.07
C MET A 1 31.06 0.93 45.30
N ALA A 2 30.15 0.68 44.37
CA ALA A 2 29.48 1.75 43.61
C ALA A 2 28.33 2.30 44.47
N ALA A 3 28.41 3.57 44.84
CA ALA A 3 27.35 4.26 45.56
C ALA A 3 26.17 4.51 44.59
N HIS A 4 25.07 3.79 44.80
CA HIS A 4 23.78 4.14 44.21
C HIS A 4 23.34 5.49 44.81
N GLY A 5 23.60 6.58 44.08
CA GLY A 5 23.06 7.89 44.40
C GLY A 5 21.55 7.87 44.21
N VAL A 6 20.79 7.75 45.30
CA VAL A 6 19.35 7.98 45.30
C VAL A 6 19.15 9.47 45.08
N SER A 7 18.75 9.89 43.88
CA SER A 7 18.43 11.28 43.60
C SER A 7 17.20 11.68 44.41
N PHE A 8 17.39 12.46 45.47
CA PHE A 8 16.31 13.01 46.25
C PHE A 8 15.63 14.14 45.45
N GLU A 9 14.50 13.83 44.82
CA GLU A 9 13.65 14.84 44.18
C GLU A 9 12.80 15.54 45.25
N SER A 10 12.87 16.87 45.32
CA SER A 10 12.02 17.67 46.22
C SER A 10 10.54 17.54 45.85
N SER A 11 9.64 17.50 46.84
CA SER A 11 8.18 17.43 46.64
C SER A 11 7.67 18.49 45.66
N ARG A 12 8.26 19.70 45.67
CA ARG A 12 7.93 20.78 44.74
C ARG A 12 8.28 20.44 43.28
N SER A 13 9.41 19.80 43.04
CA SER A 13 9.85 19.38 41.70
C SER A 13 8.95 18.27 41.13
N ILE A 14 8.49 17.36 41.99
CA ILE A 14 7.54 16.30 41.60
C ILE A 14 6.17 16.89 41.26
N GLU A 15 5.69 17.87 42.03
CA GLU A 15 4.44 18.59 41.77
C GLU A 15 4.48 19.40 40.48
N GLU A 16 5.55 20.17 40.25
CA GLU A 16 5.75 20.95 39.03
C GLU A 16 5.82 20.05 37.77
N ARG A 17 6.51 18.91 37.85
CA ARG A 17 6.53 17.91 36.76
C ARG A 17 5.16 17.28 36.51
N LYS A 18 4.38 17.03 37.56
CA LYS A 18 2.99 16.53 37.45
C LYS A 18 2.08 17.58 36.82
N GLU A 19 2.25 18.84 37.19
CA GLU A 19 1.49 19.97 36.65
C GLU A 19 1.83 20.22 35.18
N SER A 20 3.11 20.26 34.82
CA SER A 20 3.57 20.34 33.42
C SER A 20 3.01 19.19 32.57
N LYS A 21 3.00 17.94 33.08
CA LYS A 21 2.36 16.80 32.38
C LYS A 21 0.85 16.98 32.23
N ARG A 22 0.16 17.57 33.21
CA ARG A 22 -1.29 17.85 33.14
C ARG A 22 -1.58 18.95 32.11
N GLN A 23 -0.81 20.03 32.12
CA GLN A 23 -0.91 21.12 31.15
C GLN A 23 -0.63 20.61 29.72
N ALA A 24 0.45 19.86 29.51
CA ALA A 24 0.75 19.25 28.21
C ALA A 24 -0.37 18.31 27.72
N ARG A 25 -0.99 17.54 28.63
CA ARG A 25 -2.14 16.68 28.30
C ARG A 25 -3.39 17.48 27.96
N GLN A 26 -3.66 18.57 28.69
CA GLN A 26 -4.78 19.47 28.41
C GLN A 26 -4.60 20.17 27.05
N GLU A 27 -3.41 20.69 26.77
CA GLU A 27 -3.08 21.30 25.49
C GLU A 27 -3.19 20.29 24.34
N ALA A 28 -2.73 19.05 24.53
CA ALA A 28 -2.89 17.99 23.53
C ALA A 28 -4.37 17.64 23.26
N LEU A 29 -5.20 17.59 24.31
CA LEU A 29 -6.63 17.36 24.18
C LEU A 29 -7.33 18.53 23.49
N GLU A 30 -6.95 19.76 23.79
CA GLU A 30 -7.52 20.95 23.16
C GLU A 30 -7.12 21.03 21.68
N LYS A 31 -5.85 20.80 21.36
CA LYS A 31 -5.37 20.68 19.97
C LYS A 31 -6.13 19.59 19.21
N ALA A 32 -6.37 18.43 19.82
CA ALA A 32 -7.13 17.35 19.21
C ALA A 32 -8.60 17.73 18.97
N LYS A 33 -9.26 18.42 19.93
CA LYS A 33 -10.62 18.94 19.75
C LYS A 33 -10.69 19.97 18.63
N GLN A 34 -9.78 20.94 18.60
CA GLN A 34 -9.72 21.94 17.54
C GLN A 34 -9.45 21.33 16.16
N GLN A 35 -8.59 20.31 16.07
CA GLN A 35 -8.36 19.57 14.83
C GLN A 35 -9.62 18.84 14.37
N HIS A 36 -10.31 18.14 15.27
CA HIS A 36 -11.55 17.44 14.97
C HIS A 36 -12.64 18.42 14.49
N GLU A 37 -12.85 19.54 15.17
CA GLU A 37 -13.82 20.57 14.74
C GLU A 37 -13.49 21.17 13.36
N ARG A 38 -12.20 21.41 13.08
CA ARG A 38 -11.75 21.87 11.76
C ARG A 38 -11.99 20.83 10.68
N GLU A 39 -11.76 19.55 10.98
CA GLU A 39 -12.02 18.45 10.07
C GLU A 39 -13.51 18.28 9.78
N GLU A 40 -14.36 18.34 10.81
CA GLU A 40 -15.82 18.26 10.66
C GLU A 40 -16.35 19.44 9.84
N ARG A 41 -15.89 20.67 10.10
CA ARG A 41 -16.23 21.83 9.28
C ARG A 41 -15.82 21.64 7.82
N ARG A 42 -14.65 21.04 7.58
CA ARG A 42 -14.16 20.74 6.23
C ARG A 42 -15.07 19.70 5.55
N LYS A 43 -15.46 18.64 6.24
CA LYS A 43 -16.39 17.63 5.71
C LYS A 43 -17.76 18.23 5.39
N GLU A 44 -18.28 19.08 6.27
CA GLU A 44 -19.56 19.74 6.03
C GLU A 44 -19.52 20.63 4.79
N LEU A 45 -18.44 21.40 4.61
CA LEU A 45 -18.23 22.20 3.39
C LEU A 45 -18.18 21.33 2.12
N LYS A 46 -17.51 20.17 2.17
CA LYS A 46 -17.49 19.21 1.05
C LYS A 46 -18.89 18.67 0.74
N ARG A 47 -19.66 18.35 1.79
CA ARG A 47 -21.04 17.88 1.67
C ARG A 47 -21.94 18.94 1.04
N GLN A 48 -21.83 20.19 1.47
CA GLN A 48 -22.59 21.32 0.92
C GLN A 48 -22.29 21.57 -0.56
N ARG A 49 -21.04 21.34 -0.99
CA ARG A 49 -20.61 21.41 -2.38
C ARG A 49 -21.02 20.18 -3.21
N GLY A 50 -21.53 19.14 -2.57
CA GLY A 50 -21.87 17.87 -3.22
C GLY A 50 -20.67 17.03 -3.64
N GLU A 51 -19.47 17.32 -3.11
CA GLU A 51 -18.24 16.60 -3.48
C GLU A 51 -18.33 15.11 -3.16
N ASP A 52 -18.95 14.77 -2.02
CA ASP A 52 -19.09 13.38 -1.56
C ASP A 52 -20.18 12.60 -2.30
N THR A 53 -21.09 13.29 -2.99
CA THR A 53 -22.27 12.69 -3.63
C THR A 53 -22.11 12.57 -5.15
N TRP A 54 -21.37 13.50 -5.77
CA TRP A 54 -21.25 13.54 -7.21
C TRP A 54 -20.26 12.49 -7.74
N MET A 55 -20.73 11.68 -8.68
CA MET A 55 -19.93 10.70 -9.43
C MET A 55 -20.49 10.62 -10.85
N LEU A 56 -19.71 10.07 -11.78
CA LEU A 56 -20.22 9.76 -13.11
C LEU A 56 -21.42 8.79 -13.00
N PRO A 57 -22.50 8.98 -13.76
CA PRO A 57 -23.68 8.11 -13.70
C PRO A 57 -23.35 6.63 -13.94
N GLU A 58 -22.45 6.35 -14.89
CA GLU A 58 -22.01 4.98 -15.21
C GLU A 58 -21.26 4.33 -14.03
N VAL A 59 -20.45 5.12 -13.32
CA VAL A 59 -19.77 4.69 -12.11
C VAL A 59 -20.79 4.40 -11.01
N ASN A 60 -21.75 5.29 -10.78
CA ASN A 60 -22.82 5.08 -9.79
C ASN A 60 -23.59 3.77 -10.04
N GLN A 61 -24.00 3.53 -11.28
CA GLN A 61 -24.70 2.30 -11.65
C GLN A 61 -23.83 1.06 -11.36
N ARG A 62 -22.53 1.12 -11.66
CA ARG A 62 -21.62 0.01 -11.40
C ARG A 62 -21.44 -0.24 -9.89
N LEU A 63 -21.45 0.81 -9.08
CA LEU A 63 -21.38 0.69 -7.62
C LEU A 63 -22.60 -0.01 -7.02
N GLU A 64 -23.79 0.32 -7.51
CA GLU A 64 -25.03 -0.33 -7.10
C GLU A 64 -24.99 -1.83 -7.40
N GLN A 65 -24.56 -2.21 -8.61
CA GLN A 65 -24.40 -3.62 -9.00
C GLN A 65 -23.42 -4.37 -8.10
N ILE A 66 -22.27 -3.77 -7.78
CA ILE A 66 -21.27 -4.39 -6.89
C ILE A 66 -21.85 -4.58 -5.48
N GLN A 67 -22.64 -3.62 -4.99
CA GLN A 67 -23.32 -3.74 -3.69
C GLN A 67 -24.34 -4.89 -3.71
N GLU A 68 -25.16 -4.99 -4.74
CA GLU A 68 -26.13 -6.07 -4.91
C GLU A 68 -25.44 -7.45 -4.95
N ASP A 69 -24.39 -7.60 -5.77
CA ASP A 69 -23.61 -8.83 -5.89
C ASP A 69 -22.96 -9.25 -4.57
N SER A 70 -22.41 -8.28 -3.82
CA SER A 70 -21.83 -8.54 -2.50
C SER A 70 -22.89 -9.03 -1.51
N SER A 71 -24.10 -8.47 -1.56
CA SER A 71 -25.22 -8.84 -0.71
C SER A 71 -25.69 -10.28 -1.00
N VAL A 72 -25.76 -10.67 -2.28
CA VAL A 72 -26.15 -12.02 -2.71
C VAL A 72 -25.09 -13.04 -2.32
N LYS A 73 -23.79 -12.73 -2.52
CA LYS A 73 -22.67 -13.57 -2.05
C LYS A 73 -22.69 -13.74 -0.53
N SER A 74 -23.00 -12.69 0.24
CA SER A 74 -23.11 -12.76 1.69
C SER A 74 -24.24 -13.71 2.15
N LYS A 75 -25.42 -13.63 1.50
CA LYS A 75 -26.57 -14.51 1.76
C LYS A 75 -26.22 -15.98 1.46
N LYS A 76 -25.58 -16.24 0.32
CA LYS A 76 -25.13 -17.59 -0.10
C LYS A 76 -24.06 -18.18 0.84
N LYS A 77 -23.13 -17.35 1.36
CA LYS A 77 -22.11 -17.76 2.34
C LYS A 77 -22.74 -18.07 3.71
N LYS A 78 -23.78 -17.32 4.12
CA LYS A 78 -24.54 -17.56 5.36
C LYS A 78 -25.32 -18.88 5.30
N GLU A 79 -25.93 -19.21 4.16
CA GLU A 79 -26.56 -20.51 3.92
C GLU A 79 -25.56 -21.68 3.89
N LYS A 80 -24.38 -21.50 3.27
CA LYS A 80 -23.35 -22.55 3.23
C LYS A 80 -22.76 -22.81 4.64
N LYS A 81 -22.59 -21.78 5.46
CA LYS A 81 -22.21 -21.91 6.89
C LYS A 81 -23.31 -22.57 7.73
N SER A 82 -24.59 -22.27 7.48
CA SER A 82 -25.70 -22.90 8.21
C SER A 82 -25.79 -24.40 7.89
N LYS A 83 -25.63 -24.80 6.62
CA LYS A 83 -25.54 -26.21 6.20
C LYS A 83 -24.36 -26.95 6.84
N LYS A 84 -23.15 -26.36 6.83
CA LYS A 84 -21.95 -26.97 7.45
C LYS A 84 -22.04 -27.08 8.98
N LYS A 85 -22.72 -26.14 9.65
CA LYS A 85 -23.00 -26.20 11.10
C LYS A 85 -24.02 -27.29 11.43
N LYS A 86 -25.05 -27.50 10.59
CA LYS A 86 -26.03 -28.59 10.71
C LYS A 86 -25.37 -29.96 10.55
N GLU A 87 -24.40 -30.07 9.65
CA GLU A 87 -23.64 -31.31 9.40
C GLU A 87 -22.65 -31.66 10.52
N LYS A 88 -21.92 -30.67 11.08
CA LYS A 88 -21.04 -30.87 12.25
C LYS A 88 -21.83 -31.24 13.52
N LYS A 89 -23.04 -30.69 13.71
CA LYS A 89 -23.91 -31.05 14.85
C LYS A 89 -24.38 -32.51 14.76
N LYS A 90 -24.66 -33.00 13.54
CA LYS A 90 -24.96 -34.42 13.27
C LYS A 90 -23.76 -35.36 13.52
N LYS A 91 -22.52 -34.91 13.24
CA LYS A 91 -21.30 -35.71 13.52
C LYS A 91 -20.91 -35.74 15.00
N LYS A 92 -21.14 -34.67 15.78
CA LYS A 92 -20.90 -34.67 17.25
C LYS A 92 -21.89 -35.57 17.99
N ALA A 93 -23.17 -35.53 17.63
CA ALA A 93 -24.20 -36.42 18.21
C ALA A 93 -23.96 -37.92 17.92
N LYS A 94 -23.15 -38.25 16.90
CA LYS A 94 -22.77 -39.64 16.58
C LYS A 94 -21.47 -40.08 17.27
N LYS A 95 -20.69 -39.15 17.85
CA LYS A 95 -19.41 -39.43 18.53
C LYS A 95 -19.50 -39.42 20.07
N GLU A 96 -20.58 -38.88 20.64
CA GLU A 96 -20.87 -38.97 22.08
C GLU A 96 -21.48 -40.32 22.53
N LYS A 97 -21.64 -41.29 21.61
CA LYS A 97 -22.05 -42.68 21.92
C LYS A 97 -20.89 -43.69 21.95
N THR A 98 -19.64 -43.23 21.89
CA THR A 98 -18.45 -44.11 21.93
C THR A 98 -17.24 -43.27 22.31
N VAL A 99 -17.05 -43.01 23.61
CA VAL A 99 -15.75 -42.98 24.33
C VAL A 99 -16.09 -42.96 25.83
N GLU A 100 -16.08 -44.14 26.44
CA GLU A 100 -15.84 -44.32 27.87
C GLU A 100 -14.49 -45.07 27.95
N ALA A 101 -13.70 -44.75 28.98
CA ALA A 101 -12.36 -45.26 29.30
C ALA A 101 -11.14 -44.59 28.64
N GLY A 102 -10.20 -44.13 29.49
CA GLY A 102 -8.80 -43.92 29.13
C GLY A 102 -8.14 -42.67 29.71
N ASP A 103 -7.98 -42.63 31.03
CA ASP A 103 -7.05 -41.77 31.78
C ASP A 103 -5.58 -42.17 31.52
N GLY A 104 -4.62 -41.26 31.69
CA GLY A 104 -3.20 -41.55 31.49
C GLY A 104 -2.29 -40.31 31.46
N SER A 105 -2.11 -39.70 32.63
CA SER A 105 -1.00 -38.79 32.96
C SER A 105 0.36 -39.49 32.80
N SER A 106 1.38 -38.78 32.29
CA SER A 106 2.78 -39.09 32.59
C SER A 106 3.63 -37.82 32.52
N ASP A 107 4.01 -37.40 33.71
CA ASP A 107 5.09 -36.51 34.11
C ASP A 107 6.45 -36.98 33.55
N SER A 108 7.34 -36.03 33.24
CA SER A 108 8.78 -36.26 33.04
C SER A 108 9.52 -34.93 33.22
N SER A 109 9.86 -34.67 34.47
CA SER A 109 10.78 -33.65 34.93
C SER A 109 12.25 -34.02 34.66
N GLU A 110 13.07 -32.97 34.57
CA GLU A 110 14.49 -32.91 34.94
C GLU A 110 15.53 -33.69 34.13
N VAL A 111 16.23 -32.97 33.25
CA VAL A 111 17.69 -33.07 33.07
C VAL A 111 18.26 -31.70 32.65
N GLY A 112 18.37 -30.80 33.63
CA GLY A 112 19.09 -29.52 33.48
C GLY A 112 20.54 -29.67 33.90
N TYR A 113 21.38 -30.24 33.03
CA TYR A 113 22.82 -30.32 33.30
C TYR A 113 23.47 -28.94 33.17
N GLN A 114 24.07 -28.53 34.27
CA GLN A 114 25.05 -27.46 34.43
C GLN A 114 26.03 -27.39 33.25
N MET A 115 25.98 -26.30 32.48
CA MET A 115 27.15 -25.80 31.76
C MET A 115 27.46 -24.40 32.27
N MET A 116 28.23 -24.37 33.35
CA MET A 116 28.89 -23.16 33.84
C MET A 116 30.20 -23.03 33.03
N GLY A 117 30.12 -22.31 31.91
CA GLY A 117 31.28 -22.00 31.08
C GLY A 117 32.27 -21.14 31.87
N LYS A 118 33.49 -21.65 32.02
CA LYS A 118 34.63 -20.93 32.62
C LYS A 118 34.94 -19.71 31.74
N THR A 119 35.00 -18.54 32.36
CA THR A 119 35.46 -17.31 31.74
C THR A 119 36.99 -17.28 31.75
N ASP A 120 37.62 -17.65 30.64
CA ASP A 120 39.01 -17.28 30.35
C ASP A 120 39.03 -15.90 29.67
N GLY A 121 39.81 -15.00 30.25
CA GLY A 121 39.57 -13.56 30.25
C GLY A 121 39.90 -12.75 28.99
N ASP A 122 40.43 -13.31 27.90
CA ASP A 122 41.00 -12.47 26.82
C ASP A 122 40.57 -12.81 25.38
N ASN A 123 39.58 -13.69 25.17
CA ASN A 123 39.09 -14.02 23.80
C ASN A 123 37.57 -14.14 23.70
N TYR A 124 36.81 -13.30 24.40
CA TYR A 124 35.34 -13.26 24.30
C TYR A 124 34.92 -12.45 23.07
N THR A 125 34.66 -13.13 21.97
CA THR A 125 34.25 -12.54 20.69
C THR A 125 32.72 -12.38 20.59
N LEU A 126 32.25 -11.63 19.58
CA LEU A 126 30.81 -11.48 19.32
C LEU A 126 30.12 -12.83 19.04
N ASP A 127 30.87 -13.80 18.50
CA ASP A 127 30.38 -15.16 18.28
C ASP A 127 30.15 -15.90 19.60
N ASP A 128 31.04 -15.73 20.58
CA ASP A 128 30.90 -16.33 21.93
C ASP A 128 29.68 -15.76 22.66
N MET A 129 29.36 -14.48 22.43
CA MET A 129 28.15 -13.82 22.92
C MET A 129 26.88 -14.40 22.27
N PHE A 130 26.90 -14.63 20.95
CA PHE A 130 25.76 -15.24 20.25
C PHE A 130 25.49 -16.66 20.73
N VAL A 131 26.54 -17.50 20.85
CA VAL A 131 26.43 -18.87 21.36
C VAL A 131 25.91 -18.90 22.80
N SER A 132 26.41 -18.01 23.65
CA SER A 132 25.95 -17.89 25.04
C SER A 132 24.48 -17.46 25.14
N SER A 133 24.05 -16.53 24.27
CA SER A 133 22.66 -16.07 24.21
C SER A 133 21.70 -17.12 23.62
N ALA A 134 22.15 -17.94 22.69
CA ALA A 134 21.37 -19.07 22.15
C ALA A 134 21.23 -20.22 23.18
N ALA A 135 22.24 -20.42 24.03
CA ALA A 135 22.21 -21.38 25.13
C ALA A 135 21.26 -20.95 26.27
N GLN A 136 21.08 -19.64 26.48
CA GLN A 136 20.01 -19.09 27.32
C GLN A 136 18.68 -19.21 26.57
N ARG A 137 18.12 -20.43 26.48
CA ARG A 137 16.77 -20.66 25.98
C ARG A 137 15.82 -19.70 26.69
N GLU A 138 15.23 -18.78 25.92
CA GLU A 138 14.14 -17.95 26.42
C GLU A 138 13.03 -18.90 26.89
N GLY A 139 12.52 -18.69 28.12
CA GLY A 139 11.54 -19.59 28.71
C GLY A 139 10.38 -19.92 27.76
N GLU A 140 9.90 -21.16 27.84
CA GLU A 140 8.81 -21.68 27.00
C GLU A 140 7.63 -20.69 26.97
N GLY A 141 7.22 -20.28 25.77
CA GLY A 141 6.13 -19.33 25.55
C GLY A 141 6.53 -17.86 25.34
N ARG A 142 7.75 -17.43 25.69
CA ARG A 142 8.21 -16.04 25.41
C ARG A 142 8.39 -15.79 23.91
N GLU A 143 8.81 -16.81 23.17
CA GLU A 143 8.91 -16.76 21.71
C GLU A 143 7.52 -16.68 21.05
N GLU A 144 6.56 -17.45 21.55
CA GLU A 144 5.16 -17.40 21.09
C GLU A 144 4.54 -16.04 21.37
N GLU A 145 4.77 -15.47 22.56
CA GLU A 145 4.32 -14.12 22.92
C GLU A 145 4.92 -13.06 22.00
N ARG A 146 6.22 -13.17 21.67
CA ARG A 146 6.89 -12.28 20.69
C ARG A 146 6.30 -12.42 19.30
N MET A 147 6.09 -13.63 18.81
CA MET A 147 5.45 -13.88 17.51
C MET A 147 4.03 -13.31 17.48
N ARG A 148 3.24 -13.53 18.54
CA ARG A 148 1.89 -13.00 18.68
C ARG A 148 1.87 -11.48 18.73
N SER A 149 2.75 -10.87 19.52
CA SER A 149 2.88 -9.42 19.63
C SER A 149 3.29 -8.78 18.30
N ARG A 150 4.23 -9.39 17.56
CA ARG A 150 4.61 -8.97 16.21
C ARG A 150 3.44 -9.07 15.24
N ALA A 151 2.73 -10.19 15.21
CA ALA A 151 1.57 -10.39 14.33
C ALA A 151 0.43 -9.40 14.63
N ILE A 152 0.13 -9.14 15.91
CA ILE A 152 -0.87 -8.15 16.31
C ILE A 152 -0.41 -6.75 15.90
N GLY A 153 0.86 -6.40 16.15
CA GLY A 153 1.42 -5.11 15.77
C GLY A 153 1.40 -4.86 14.26
N GLU A 154 1.69 -5.89 13.46
CA GLU A 154 1.57 -5.82 12.00
C GLU A 154 0.14 -5.71 11.53
N SER A 155 -0.77 -6.54 12.06
CA SER A 155 -2.19 -6.47 11.72
C SER A 155 -2.78 -5.10 12.05
N ARG A 156 -2.42 -4.51 13.20
CA ARG A 156 -2.86 -3.17 13.60
C ARG A 156 -2.32 -2.09 12.66
N ARG A 157 -1.03 -2.17 12.30
CA ARG A 157 -0.41 -1.22 11.36
C ARG A 157 -1.05 -1.32 9.97
N LEU A 158 -1.29 -2.53 9.48
CA LEU A 158 -1.95 -2.76 8.20
C LEU A 158 -3.38 -2.20 8.19
N ALA A 159 -4.17 -2.49 9.24
CA ALA A 159 -5.53 -1.96 9.37
C ALA A 159 -5.55 -0.42 9.36
N ALA A 160 -4.66 0.21 10.12
CA ALA A 160 -4.55 1.67 10.16
C ALA A 160 -4.13 2.29 8.81
N SER A 161 -3.27 1.60 8.04
CA SER A 161 -2.88 2.04 6.69
C SER A 161 -4.06 1.95 5.71
N MET A 162 -4.81 0.85 5.74
CA MET A 162 -5.97 0.64 4.86
C MET A 162 -7.11 1.61 5.14
N GLU A 163 -7.36 1.94 6.42
CA GLU A 163 -8.41 2.89 6.81
C GLU A 163 -8.13 4.29 6.26
N LYS A 164 -6.88 4.74 6.31
CA LYS A 164 -6.44 6.07 5.85
C LYS A 164 -6.00 6.13 4.38
N CYS A 165 -6.16 5.03 3.65
CA CYS A 165 -5.64 4.91 2.29
C CYS A 165 -6.50 5.71 1.30
N GLN A 166 -5.86 6.60 0.54
CA GLN A 166 -6.52 7.48 -0.44
C GLN A 166 -6.93 6.75 -1.74
N HIS A 167 -6.56 5.48 -1.89
CA HIS A 167 -6.78 4.67 -3.10
C HIS A 167 -7.59 3.39 -2.85
N CYS A 168 -7.75 2.97 -1.59
CA CYS A 168 -8.58 1.82 -1.27
C CYS A 168 -10.05 2.13 -1.52
N PHE A 169 -10.74 1.27 -2.26
CA PHE A 169 -12.16 1.47 -2.56
C PHE A 169 -13.05 1.43 -1.30
N SER A 170 -12.62 0.72 -0.27
CA SER A 170 -13.29 0.65 1.04
C SER A 170 -12.98 1.81 1.97
N SER A 171 -11.98 2.64 1.67
CA SER A 171 -11.64 3.78 2.52
C SER A 171 -12.59 4.95 2.28
N GLN A 172 -12.87 5.71 3.34
CA GLN A 172 -13.65 6.95 3.26
C GLN A 172 -12.83 8.12 2.70
N GLU A 173 -11.50 8.00 2.70
CA GLU A 173 -10.60 9.04 2.22
C GLU A 173 -10.53 9.10 0.68
N LEU A 174 -10.89 8.01 0.00
CA LEU A 174 -10.92 7.95 -1.46
C LEU A 174 -11.92 8.96 -2.04
N GLN A 175 -11.41 9.85 -2.90
CA GLN A 175 -12.21 10.80 -3.66
C GLN A 175 -12.90 10.10 -4.84
N LYS A 176 -14.10 9.58 -4.58
CA LYS A 176 -14.84 8.76 -5.55
C LYS A 176 -15.25 9.50 -6.82
N HIS A 177 -15.40 10.81 -6.75
CA HIS A 177 -15.73 11.64 -7.92
C HIS A 177 -14.63 11.66 -9.00
N LEU A 178 -13.41 11.27 -8.67
CA LEU A 178 -12.29 11.16 -9.62
C LEU A 178 -12.26 9.83 -10.38
N ILE A 179 -13.12 8.88 -10.01
CA ILE A 179 -13.20 7.57 -10.66
C ILE A 179 -13.92 7.72 -11.99
N VAL A 180 -13.30 7.20 -13.05
CA VAL A 180 -13.84 7.23 -14.42
C VAL A 180 -14.51 5.92 -14.77
N ALA A 181 -13.86 4.79 -14.49
CA ALA A 181 -14.35 3.46 -14.83
C ALA A 181 -14.01 2.45 -13.74
N ILE A 182 -14.89 1.47 -13.54
CA ILE A 182 -14.76 0.42 -12.51
C ILE A 182 -14.87 -0.94 -13.18
N GLY A 183 -13.77 -1.69 -13.16
CA GLY A 183 -13.72 -3.08 -13.54
C GLY A 183 -14.18 -4.02 -12.42
N SER A 184 -13.80 -5.28 -12.52
CA SER A 184 -14.10 -6.32 -11.52
C SER A 184 -13.20 -6.25 -10.28
N LYS A 185 -11.91 -5.93 -10.45
CA LYS A 185 -10.89 -5.83 -9.40
C LYS A 185 -10.05 -4.56 -9.47
N VAL A 186 -10.09 -3.85 -10.60
CA VAL A 186 -9.30 -2.64 -10.89
C VAL A 186 -10.25 -1.50 -11.26
N TYR A 187 -9.83 -0.26 -11.00
CA TYR A 187 -10.54 0.93 -11.45
C TYR A 187 -9.57 1.95 -12.06
N LEU A 188 -10.13 2.81 -12.91
CA LEU A 188 -9.46 3.93 -13.54
C LEU A 188 -9.89 5.23 -12.84
N SER A 189 -8.92 6.08 -12.50
CA SER A 189 -9.18 7.35 -11.82
C SER A 189 -8.23 8.45 -12.28
N LEU A 190 -8.57 9.70 -11.99
CA LEU A 190 -7.69 10.85 -12.20
C LEU A 190 -6.96 11.25 -10.91
N PRO A 191 -5.77 11.86 -10.99
CA PRO A 191 -5.08 12.39 -9.82
C PRO A 191 -5.88 13.53 -9.19
N ALA A 192 -5.86 13.58 -7.85
CA ALA A 192 -6.56 14.58 -7.04
C ALA A 192 -5.99 16.00 -7.13
N GLY A 193 -4.75 16.15 -7.58
CA GLY A 193 -4.12 17.46 -7.75
C GLY A 193 -3.93 17.81 -9.20
N LEU A 194 -3.15 18.86 -9.41
CA LEU A 194 -2.75 19.31 -10.73
C LEU A 194 -2.10 18.15 -11.50
N SER A 195 -2.69 17.83 -12.65
CA SER A 195 -2.16 16.79 -13.53
C SER A 195 -0.84 17.24 -14.15
N MET A 196 0.07 16.29 -14.40
CA MET A 196 1.28 16.57 -15.17
C MET A 196 0.92 17.03 -16.58
N THR A 197 0.05 16.25 -17.23
CA THR A 197 -0.45 16.44 -18.59
C THR A 197 -1.96 16.24 -18.65
N GLU A 198 -2.59 16.74 -19.70
CA GLU A 198 -3.99 16.44 -19.99
C GLU A 198 -4.15 14.94 -20.28
N GLY A 199 -5.08 14.28 -19.61
CA GLY A 199 -5.23 12.83 -19.70
C GLY A 199 -4.37 12.00 -18.73
N HIS A 200 -3.57 12.62 -17.85
CA HIS A 200 -2.90 11.89 -16.76
C HIS A 200 -3.93 11.14 -15.91
N CYS A 201 -3.81 9.81 -15.86
CA CYS A 201 -4.73 8.93 -15.15
C CYS A 201 -3.98 7.85 -14.35
N LEU A 202 -4.71 7.17 -13.48
CA LEU A 202 -4.21 6.21 -12.51
C LEU A 202 -5.03 4.92 -12.64
N ILE A 203 -4.34 3.80 -12.83
CA ILE A 203 -4.92 2.46 -12.74
C ILE A 203 -4.59 1.91 -11.35
N CYS A 204 -5.64 1.61 -10.58
CA CYS A 204 -5.49 1.19 -9.20
C CYS A 204 -6.31 -0.09 -8.94
N PRO A 205 -5.79 -1.06 -8.18
CA PRO A 205 -6.60 -2.17 -7.70
C PRO A 205 -7.63 -1.65 -6.67
N LEU A 206 -8.82 -2.24 -6.65
CA LEU A 206 -9.89 -1.94 -5.69
C LEU A 206 -9.47 -2.30 -4.25
N GLN A 207 -8.73 -3.40 -4.10
CA GLN A 207 -8.19 -3.87 -2.82
C GLN A 207 -6.78 -3.34 -2.58
N HIS A 208 -6.36 -3.32 -1.30
CA HIS A 208 -5.02 -2.86 -0.91
C HIS A 208 -3.95 -3.86 -1.34
N HIS A 209 -3.32 -3.58 -2.47
CA HIS A 209 -2.07 -4.22 -2.89
C HIS A 209 -0.95 -3.19 -2.85
N CYS A 210 0.27 -3.62 -2.55
CA CYS A 210 1.41 -2.69 -2.40
C CYS A 210 2.30 -2.59 -3.64
N SER A 211 2.36 -3.64 -4.46
CA SER A 211 3.23 -3.70 -5.64
C SER A 211 2.64 -4.61 -6.72
N ALA A 212 3.01 -4.39 -7.98
CA ALA A 212 2.70 -5.30 -9.09
C ALA A 212 3.29 -6.70 -8.87
N THR A 213 4.51 -6.79 -8.32
CA THR A 213 5.16 -8.08 -8.04
C THR A 213 4.36 -8.97 -7.10
N GLY A 214 3.56 -8.37 -6.22
CA GLY A 214 2.69 -9.04 -5.26
C GLY A 214 1.25 -9.27 -5.74
N LEU A 215 0.91 -8.90 -6.98
CA LEU A 215 -0.43 -9.09 -7.52
C LEU A 215 -0.69 -10.53 -7.95
N ASP A 216 -1.97 -10.90 -7.88
CA ASP A 216 -2.51 -12.10 -8.50
C ASP A 216 -2.67 -11.93 -10.02
N GLU A 217 -2.62 -13.03 -10.77
CA GLU A 217 -2.70 -13.03 -12.24
C GLU A 217 -3.97 -12.36 -12.78
N ASP A 218 -5.10 -12.52 -12.09
CA ASP A 218 -6.38 -11.99 -12.55
C ASP A 218 -6.48 -10.46 -12.38
N ILE A 219 -5.93 -9.91 -11.30
CA ILE A 219 -5.81 -8.46 -11.12
C ILE A 219 -4.87 -7.90 -12.18
N TRP A 220 -3.70 -8.51 -12.37
CA TRP A 220 -2.73 -8.06 -13.37
C TRP A 220 -3.31 -8.09 -14.78
N SER A 221 -3.99 -9.16 -15.16
CA SER A 221 -4.62 -9.30 -16.47
C SER A 221 -5.65 -8.19 -16.73
N GLU A 222 -6.41 -7.80 -15.71
CA GLU A 222 -7.34 -6.69 -15.80
C GLU A 222 -6.62 -5.33 -15.89
N MET A 223 -5.54 -5.11 -15.13
CA MET A 223 -4.71 -3.92 -15.29
C MET A 223 -4.17 -3.78 -16.71
N GLN A 224 -3.75 -4.90 -17.32
CA GLN A 224 -3.28 -4.92 -18.71
C GLN A 224 -4.40 -4.64 -19.73
N LEU A 225 -5.66 -4.99 -19.43
CA LEU A 225 -6.80 -4.59 -20.25
C LEU A 225 -6.98 -3.07 -20.26
N PHE A 226 -6.95 -2.44 -19.08
CA PHE A 226 -6.99 -0.98 -18.96
C PHE A 226 -5.81 -0.31 -19.67
N ARG A 227 -4.59 -0.83 -19.50
CA ARG A 227 -3.40 -0.36 -20.22
C ARG A 227 -3.62 -0.38 -21.72
N ARG A 228 -4.06 -1.50 -22.29
CA ARG A 228 -4.33 -1.63 -23.73
C ARG A 228 -5.38 -0.66 -24.24
N ALA A 229 -6.45 -0.47 -23.48
CA ALA A 229 -7.52 0.46 -23.83
C ALA A 229 -7.03 1.92 -23.80
N LEU A 230 -6.25 2.31 -22.78
CA LEU A 230 -5.66 3.65 -22.70
C LEU A 230 -4.69 3.93 -23.84
N VAL A 231 -3.82 2.95 -24.20
CA VAL A 231 -2.90 3.13 -25.33
C VAL A 231 -3.68 3.40 -26.61
N ARG A 232 -4.72 2.61 -26.91
CA ARG A 232 -5.56 2.82 -28.10
C ARG A 232 -6.27 4.17 -28.10
N MET A 233 -6.73 4.61 -26.92
CA MET A 233 -7.36 5.92 -26.76
C MET A 233 -6.38 7.05 -27.07
N PHE A 234 -5.17 7.04 -26.49
CA PHE A 234 -4.18 8.07 -26.72
C PHE A 234 -3.60 8.03 -28.14
N GLU A 235 -3.44 6.83 -28.71
CA GLU A 235 -3.02 6.66 -30.11
C GLU A 235 -4.01 7.33 -31.08
N SER A 236 -5.32 7.25 -30.81
CA SER A 236 -6.35 7.94 -31.61
C SER A 236 -6.28 9.47 -31.53
N GLN A 237 -5.57 10.00 -30.52
CA GLN A 237 -5.34 11.42 -30.29
C GLN A 237 -3.92 11.86 -30.71
N GLU A 238 -3.17 10.99 -31.41
CA GLU A 238 -1.77 11.22 -31.80
C GLU A 238 -0.82 11.44 -30.60
N LEU A 239 -1.19 10.90 -29.44
CA LEU A 239 -0.39 10.89 -28.22
C LEU A 239 0.19 9.50 -27.97
N ASP A 240 1.35 9.48 -27.32
CA ASP A 240 1.91 8.27 -26.72
C ASP A 240 1.74 8.32 -25.21
N CYS A 241 2.01 7.22 -24.50
CA CYS A 241 1.80 7.13 -23.07
C CYS A 241 2.92 6.36 -22.36
N VAL A 242 3.35 6.90 -21.23
CA VAL A 242 4.28 6.25 -20.31
C VAL A 242 3.50 5.74 -19.11
N PHE A 243 3.65 4.45 -18.85
CA PHE A 243 3.12 3.83 -17.64
C PHE A 243 4.24 3.64 -16.63
N MET A 244 4.00 3.93 -15.36
CA MET A 244 5.02 3.74 -14.33
C MET A 244 4.45 3.33 -12.98
N GLU A 245 5.26 2.58 -12.26
CA GLU A 245 5.04 2.18 -10.88
C GLU A 245 6.28 2.54 -10.06
N THR A 246 6.08 3.19 -8.91
CA THR A 246 7.14 3.42 -7.93
C THR A 246 6.77 2.71 -6.64
N HIS A 247 7.38 1.56 -6.37
CA HIS A 247 7.21 0.81 -5.14
C HIS A 247 8.36 1.10 -4.17
N MET A 248 8.10 1.93 -3.16
CA MET A 248 9.06 2.29 -2.13
C MET A 248 8.49 2.10 -0.73
N ASN A 249 9.37 2.05 0.27
CA ASN A 249 9.04 1.88 1.68
C ASN A 249 8.06 0.71 1.92
N PRO A 250 8.44 -0.55 1.69
CA PRO A 250 7.54 -1.70 1.87
C PRO A 250 6.91 -1.77 3.27
N ARG A 251 7.61 -1.22 4.28
CA ARG A 251 7.11 -1.09 5.66
C ARG A 251 5.93 -0.14 5.81
N ARG A 252 5.83 0.89 4.98
CA ARG A 252 4.69 1.84 4.96
C ARG A 252 3.45 1.25 4.30
N ARG A 253 3.61 0.19 3.51
CA ARG A 253 2.52 -0.52 2.82
C ARG A 253 1.60 0.46 2.09
N GLN A 254 2.18 1.29 1.23
CA GLN A 254 1.42 2.18 0.36
C GLN A 254 0.58 1.36 -0.63
N HIS A 255 -0.50 1.96 -1.14
CA HIS A 255 -1.33 1.33 -2.16
C HIS A 255 -0.64 1.45 -3.51
N MET A 256 -0.74 0.38 -4.30
CA MET A 256 -0.17 0.31 -5.63
C MET A 256 -0.91 1.26 -6.57
N VAL A 257 -0.16 2.16 -7.20
CA VAL A 257 -0.69 3.06 -8.22
C VAL A 257 0.12 2.83 -9.48
N TYR A 258 -0.56 2.44 -10.56
CA TYR A 258 0.04 2.35 -11.89
C TYR A 258 -0.35 3.61 -12.66
N GLU A 259 0.57 4.56 -12.71
CA GLU A 259 0.34 5.88 -13.28
C GLU A 259 0.49 5.83 -14.80
N CYS A 260 -0.38 6.53 -15.52
CA CYS A 260 -0.34 6.68 -16.97
C CYS A 260 -0.25 8.16 -17.30
N ILE A 261 0.88 8.58 -17.85
CA ILE A 261 1.09 9.96 -18.31
C ILE A 261 1.13 9.96 -19.84
N PRO A 262 0.13 10.55 -20.51
CA PRO A 262 0.21 10.78 -21.94
C PRO A 262 1.17 11.93 -22.25
N LEU A 263 1.85 11.81 -23.39
CA LEU A 263 2.82 12.76 -23.90
C LEU A 263 2.76 12.80 -25.44
N PRO A 264 3.23 13.88 -26.08
CA PRO A 264 3.34 13.93 -27.54
C PRO A 264 4.17 12.77 -28.09
N ARG A 265 3.77 12.23 -29.24
CA ARG A 265 4.41 11.05 -29.86
C ARG A 265 5.92 11.23 -30.08
N GLU A 266 6.36 12.42 -30.48
CA GLU A 266 7.78 12.75 -30.65
C GLU A 266 8.59 12.56 -29.36
N LEU A 267 8.01 12.93 -28.22
CA LEU A 267 8.63 12.71 -26.91
C LEU A 267 8.51 11.24 -26.48
N GLY A 268 7.45 10.54 -26.92
CA GLY A 268 7.24 9.10 -26.70
C GLY A 268 8.36 8.26 -27.28
N ASP A 269 8.72 8.50 -28.54
CA ASP A 269 9.82 7.81 -29.23
C ASP A 269 11.17 8.01 -28.52
N MET A 270 11.36 9.17 -27.88
CA MET A 270 12.58 9.51 -27.14
C MET A 270 12.56 9.04 -25.68
N ALA A 271 11.38 8.74 -25.12
CA ALA A 271 11.21 8.39 -23.70
C ALA A 271 12.15 7.25 -23.25
N PRO A 272 12.33 6.14 -24.01
CA PRO A 272 13.25 5.09 -23.63
C PRO A 272 14.69 5.58 -23.44
N ILE A 273 15.13 6.59 -24.22
CA ILE A 273 16.50 7.13 -24.13
C ILE A 273 16.65 7.96 -22.85
N TYR A 274 15.69 8.84 -22.57
CA TYR A 274 15.68 9.67 -21.36
C TYR A 274 15.63 8.83 -20.09
N PHE A 275 14.72 7.85 -20.02
CA PHE A 275 14.62 6.96 -18.87
C PHE A 275 15.87 6.09 -18.70
N LYS A 276 16.42 5.56 -19.79
CA LYS A 276 17.67 4.79 -19.73
C LYS A 276 18.81 5.64 -19.15
N LYS A 277 18.98 6.87 -19.63
CA LYS A 277 19.99 7.79 -19.09
C LYS A 277 19.74 8.11 -17.61
N ALA A 278 18.52 8.52 -17.28
CA ALA A 278 18.16 8.89 -15.92
C ALA A 278 18.37 7.75 -14.92
N ILE A 279 18.02 6.50 -15.28
CA ILE A 279 18.20 5.34 -14.40
C ILE A 279 19.69 5.00 -14.21
N MET A 280 20.53 5.19 -15.24
CA MET A 280 21.99 4.98 -15.09
C MET A 280 22.62 6.01 -14.15
N GLU A 281 22.11 7.23 -14.15
CA GLU A 281 22.63 8.38 -13.40
C GLU A 281 22.04 8.53 -11.99
N CYS A 282 20.84 7.97 -11.71
CA CYS A 282 20.14 8.24 -10.46
C CYS A 282 20.68 7.50 -9.23
N ASP A 283 21.30 6.34 -9.43
CA ASP A 283 21.73 5.47 -8.33
C ASP A 283 23.25 5.46 -8.16
N GLU A 284 23.69 5.06 -6.97
CA GLU A 284 25.09 5.00 -6.56
C GLU A 284 25.93 4.23 -7.60
N GLU A 285 27.13 4.72 -7.90
CA GLU A 285 28.00 4.13 -8.93
C GLU A 285 28.36 2.67 -8.63
N TRP A 286 28.28 2.28 -7.35
CA TRP A 286 28.61 0.95 -6.83
C TRP A 286 27.38 0.20 -6.31
N ALA A 287 26.26 0.25 -7.04
CA ALA A 287 25.07 -0.56 -6.75
C ALA A 287 25.38 -2.07 -6.87
N MET A 288 24.83 -2.89 -5.97
CA MET A 288 25.01 -4.35 -6.02
C MET A 288 24.19 -4.99 -7.14
N ASN A 289 22.99 -4.47 -7.38
CA ASN A 289 22.09 -4.92 -8.42
C ASN A 289 22.38 -4.21 -9.75
N LYS A 290 22.04 -4.87 -10.85
CA LYS A 290 22.10 -4.25 -12.18
C LYS A 290 21.14 -3.05 -12.21
N LYS A 291 21.68 -1.86 -12.50
CA LYS A 291 20.91 -0.60 -12.54
C LYS A 291 19.69 -0.67 -13.46
N ILE A 292 19.82 -1.29 -14.63
CA ILE A 292 18.73 -1.43 -15.61
C ILE A 292 18.42 -2.90 -15.86
N VAL A 293 17.16 -3.24 -15.61
CA VAL A 293 16.53 -4.50 -16.02
C VAL A 293 15.60 -4.19 -17.18
N ASP A 294 15.80 -4.89 -18.30
CA ASP A 294 14.96 -4.74 -19.48
C ASP A 294 13.67 -5.54 -19.34
N LEU A 295 12.52 -4.89 -19.52
CA LEU A 295 11.18 -5.48 -19.45
C LEU A 295 10.59 -5.78 -20.85
N SER A 296 11.35 -5.58 -21.93
CA SER A 296 10.90 -5.85 -23.30
C SER A 296 10.37 -7.27 -23.52
N SER A 297 11.00 -8.25 -22.88
CA SER A 297 10.70 -9.69 -23.03
C SER A 297 10.01 -10.31 -21.81
N LYS A 298 9.99 -9.63 -20.67
CA LYS A 298 9.53 -10.17 -19.38
C LYS A 298 8.73 -9.14 -18.59
N ASP A 299 7.67 -9.60 -17.97
CA ASP A 299 6.90 -8.80 -17.01
C ASP A 299 7.73 -8.43 -15.77
N ILE A 300 7.40 -7.30 -15.15
CA ILE A 300 7.96 -6.86 -13.86
C ILE A 300 7.93 -7.95 -12.78
N ARG A 301 6.88 -8.79 -12.79
CA ARG A 301 6.64 -9.87 -11.82
C ARG A 301 7.65 -11.02 -11.94
N GLN A 302 8.25 -11.19 -13.12
CA GLN A 302 9.29 -12.18 -13.38
C GLN A 302 10.69 -11.55 -13.32
N ALA A 303 10.79 -10.26 -13.60
CA ALA A 303 12.05 -9.52 -13.64
C ALA A 303 12.56 -9.13 -12.24
N VAL A 304 11.67 -8.76 -11.32
CA VAL A 304 12.02 -8.27 -9.98
C VAL A 304 11.45 -9.20 -8.89
N PRO A 305 12.29 -9.69 -7.95
CA PRO A 305 11.81 -10.49 -6.82
C PRO A 305 10.79 -9.75 -5.94
N ARG A 306 9.88 -10.51 -5.34
CA ARG A 306 8.87 -9.96 -4.42
C ARG A 306 9.53 -9.41 -3.15
N GLY A 307 9.07 -8.24 -2.70
CA GLY A 307 9.47 -7.64 -1.42
C GLY A 307 10.61 -6.62 -1.49
N LEU A 308 11.25 -6.45 -2.65
CA LEU A 308 12.23 -5.41 -2.88
C LEU A 308 11.56 -4.12 -3.40
N PRO A 309 12.02 -2.93 -2.98
CA PRO A 309 11.65 -1.67 -3.61
C PRO A 309 12.11 -1.61 -5.07
N TYR A 310 11.27 -1.07 -5.95
CA TYR A 310 11.61 -0.92 -7.36
C TYR A 310 10.88 0.26 -8.01
N PHE A 311 11.48 0.76 -9.08
CA PHE A 311 10.86 1.63 -10.05
C PHE A 311 10.69 0.85 -11.36
N ALA A 312 9.51 0.91 -11.97
CA ALA A 312 9.25 0.30 -13.26
C ALA A 312 8.56 1.32 -14.17
N VAL A 313 8.98 1.34 -15.44
CA VAL A 313 8.44 2.18 -16.50
C VAL A 313 8.19 1.35 -17.74
N ASP A 314 7.11 1.62 -18.43
CA ASP A 314 6.63 0.95 -19.63
C ASP A 314 6.23 2.00 -20.69
N PHE A 315 6.50 1.73 -21.96
CA PHE A 315 6.29 2.67 -23.07
C PHE A 315 5.15 2.18 -23.95
N GLY A 316 3.95 2.75 -23.81
CA GLY A 316 2.76 2.31 -24.51
C GLY A 316 2.44 0.83 -24.22
N LEU A 317 2.47 0.00 -25.26
CA LEU A 317 2.37 -1.47 -25.15
C LEU A 317 3.72 -2.18 -25.08
N GLN A 318 4.80 -1.48 -25.41
CA GLN A 318 6.13 -2.04 -25.38
C GLN A 318 6.59 -2.14 -23.92
N GLY A 319 7.37 -3.19 -23.61
CA GLY A 319 8.03 -3.29 -22.31
C GLY A 319 9.07 -2.19 -22.16
N GLY A 320 9.21 -1.63 -20.96
CA GLY A 320 10.21 -0.61 -20.69
C GLY A 320 11.35 -1.10 -19.81
N TYR A 321 11.62 -0.38 -18.74
CA TYR A 321 12.75 -0.64 -17.83
C TYR A 321 12.28 -0.81 -16.40
N ALA A 322 13.01 -1.62 -15.64
CA ALA A 322 12.92 -1.68 -14.19
C ALA A 322 14.26 -1.37 -13.55
N HIS A 323 14.20 -0.79 -12.37
CA HIS A 323 15.32 -0.48 -11.51
C HIS A 323 14.99 -0.93 -10.08
N VAL A 324 15.85 -1.76 -9.48
CA VAL A 324 15.71 -2.15 -8.07
C VAL A 324 16.32 -1.04 -7.22
N ILE A 325 15.52 -0.47 -6.33
CA ILE A 325 15.93 0.68 -5.51
C ILE A 325 16.60 0.15 -4.24
N GLU A 326 17.92 0.36 -4.12
CA GLU A 326 18.69 -0.05 -2.94
C GLU A 326 18.60 1.01 -1.83
N ASN A 327 18.82 2.28 -2.19
CA ASN A 327 18.82 3.38 -1.24
C ASN A 327 17.58 4.28 -1.39
N GLU A 328 16.54 3.96 -0.62
CA GLU A 328 15.28 4.70 -0.63
C GLU A 328 15.39 6.18 -0.19
N GLN A 329 16.50 6.59 0.44
CA GLN A 329 16.68 7.98 0.89
C GLN A 329 17.21 8.88 -0.23
N LYS A 330 18.07 8.32 -1.10
CA LYS A 330 18.63 9.05 -2.25
C LYS A 330 17.67 9.04 -3.44
N PHE A 331 16.88 7.98 -3.59
CA PHE A 331 15.95 7.85 -4.70
C PHE A 331 14.66 8.66 -4.46
N PRO A 332 14.32 9.65 -5.32
CA PRO A 332 13.11 10.43 -5.15
C PRO A 332 11.86 9.60 -5.50
N HIS A 333 10.85 9.62 -4.63
CA HIS A 333 9.57 8.93 -4.87
C HIS A 333 8.78 9.44 -6.10
N TYR A 334 9.17 10.58 -6.66
CA TYR A 334 8.61 11.17 -7.88
C TYR A 334 9.54 11.03 -9.10
N PHE A 335 10.58 10.19 -9.03
CA PHE A 335 11.61 10.04 -10.05
C PHE A 335 11.05 9.99 -11.48
N GLY A 336 10.07 9.11 -11.75
CA GLY A 336 9.51 8.99 -13.09
C GLY A 336 8.82 10.27 -13.57
N LYS A 337 8.14 10.99 -12.68
CA LYS A 337 7.53 12.29 -13.02
C LYS A 337 8.57 13.38 -13.25
N GLU A 338 9.71 13.32 -12.61
CA GLU A 338 10.82 14.26 -12.84
C GLU A 338 11.43 14.06 -14.23
N VAL A 339 11.62 12.81 -14.67
CA VAL A 339 12.08 12.50 -16.02
C VAL A 339 11.09 13.01 -17.06
N VAL A 340 9.80 12.67 -16.94
CA VAL A 340 8.76 13.12 -17.87
C VAL A 340 8.58 14.64 -17.82
N GLY A 341 8.62 15.22 -16.62
CA GLY A 341 8.54 16.67 -16.42
C GLY A 341 9.70 17.41 -17.09
N GLY A 342 10.91 16.87 -17.03
CA GLY A 342 12.07 17.39 -17.74
C GLY A 342 11.97 17.26 -19.26
N MET A 343 11.40 16.15 -19.76
CA MET A 343 11.17 15.96 -21.20
C MET A 343 10.15 16.96 -21.77
N MET A 344 9.15 17.34 -20.98
CA MET A 344 8.07 18.24 -21.38
C MET A 344 8.28 19.70 -20.96
N ASP A 345 9.44 20.01 -20.37
CA ASP A 345 9.79 21.34 -19.82
C ASP A 345 8.73 21.91 -18.86
N LEU A 346 8.26 21.07 -17.94
CA LEU A 346 7.25 21.42 -16.94
C LEU A 346 7.89 21.98 -15.66
N GLU A 347 7.15 22.82 -14.93
CA GLU A 347 7.62 23.37 -13.65
C GLU A 347 7.74 22.28 -12.57
N PRO A 348 8.87 22.17 -11.84
CA PRO A 348 9.09 21.15 -10.80
C PRO A 348 8.04 21.09 -9.68
N ARG A 349 7.30 22.19 -9.46
CA ARG A 349 6.21 22.24 -8.49
C ARG A 349 5.08 21.27 -8.82
N ARG A 350 4.92 20.86 -10.09
CA ARG A 350 3.86 19.95 -10.52
C ARG A 350 4.02 18.53 -9.96
N TRP A 351 5.24 18.03 -9.80
CA TRP A 351 5.49 16.66 -9.32
C TRP A 351 6.10 16.56 -7.93
N ARG A 352 6.85 17.58 -7.46
CA ARG A 352 7.49 17.53 -6.14
C ARG A 352 6.50 17.61 -4.98
N LYS A 353 5.39 18.33 -5.16
CA LYS A 353 4.34 18.48 -4.14
C LYS A 353 2.98 18.60 -4.81
N LEU A 354 2.03 17.81 -4.35
CA LEU A 354 0.66 17.84 -4.85
C LEU A 354 0.06 19.25 -4.66
N ILE A 355 -0.25 19.92 -5.77
CA ILE A 355 -1.03 21.15 -5.79
C ILE A 355 -2.50 20.73 -5.84
N ARG A 356 -3.29 21.10 -4.82
CA ARG A 356 -4.71 20.75 -4.78
C ARG A 356 -5.48 21.59 -5.78
N GLU A 357 -6.32 20.92 -6.56
CA GLU A 357 -7.31 21.56 -7.43
C GLU A 357 -8.64 21.75 -6.69
N ASN A 358 -9.44 22.69 -7.18
CA ASN A 358 -10.81 22.85 -6.71
C ASN A 358 -11.69 21.72 -7.26
N PHE A 359 -12.78 21.44 -6.55
CA PHE A 359 -13.73 20.40 -6.94
C PHE A 359 -14.31 20.61 -8.35
N ASP A 360 -14.67 21.84 -8.72
CA ASP A 360 -15.24 22.12 -10.04
C ASP A 360 -14.24 21.85 -11.17
N ASP A 361 -12.95 22.11 -10.95
CA ASP A 361 -11.90 21.85 -11.94
C ASP A 361 -11.63 20.35 -12.07
N GLN A 362 -11.61 19.63 -10.94
CA GLN A 362 -11.55 18.17 -10.92
C GLN A 362 -12.73 17.56 -11.67
N ARG A 363 -13.95 18.05 -11.41
CA ARG A 363 -15.18 17.60 -12.07
C ARG A 363 -15.12 17.81 -13.58
N LYS A 364 -14.67 18.98 -14.04
CA LYS A 364 -14.49 19.27 -15.48
C LYS A 364 -13.48 18.30 -16.12
N LYS A 365 -12.34 18.07 -15.47
CA LYS A 365 -11.34 17.09 -15.92
C LYS A 365 -11.92 15.68 -16.06
N VAL A 366 -12.68 15.22 -15.05
CA VAL A 366 -13.33 13.90 -15.07
C VAL A 366 -14.34 13.80 -16.20
N LEU A 367 -15.18 14.82 -16.40
CA LEU A 367 -16.17 14.85 -17.48
C LEU A 367 -15.51 14.84 -18.86
N GLN A 368 -14.44 15.61 -19.05
CA GLN A 368 -13.67 15.64 -20.29
C GLN A 368 -13.05 14.27 -20.58
N PHE A 369 -12.37 13.69 -19.59
CA PHE A 369 -11.73 12.39 -19.73
C PHE A 369 -12.76 11.27 -19.98
N ALA A 370 -13.91 11.31 -19.32
CA ALA A 370 -14.98 10.33 -19.52
C ALA A 370 -15.51 10.34 -20.96
N GLN A 371 -15.57 11.50 -21.61
CA GLN A 371 -15.95 11.59 -23.03
C GLN A 371 -14.93 10.91 -23.94
N TRP A 372 -13.64 11.11 -23.66
CA TRP A 372 -12.55 10.45 -24.40
C TRP A 372 -12.51 8.94 -24.16
N TRP A 373 -12.78 8.50 -22.93
CA TRP A 373 -12.75 7.10 -22.54
C TRP A 373 -13.93 6.28 -23.08
N LYS A 374 -15.09 6.91 -23.29
CA LYS A 374 -16.34 6.23 -23.64
C LYS A 374 -16.25 5.21 -24.79
N PRO A 375 -15.56 5.48 -25.92
CA PRO A 375 -15.43 4.53 -27.02
C PRO A 375 -14.47 3.37 -26.74
N PHE A 376 -13.58 3.52 -25.75
CA PHE A 376 -12.51 2.57 -25.43
C PHE A 376 -12.75 1.83 -24.11
N ASP A 377 -13.92 2.03 -23.51
CA ASP A 377 -14.24 1.53 -22.18
C ASP A 377 -14.31 -0.01 -22.14
N CYS A 378 -13.22 -0.61 -21.69
CA CYS A 378 -13.08 -2.08 -21.59
C CYS A 378 -13.91 -2.70 -20.45
N THR A 379 -14.60 -1.90 -19.62
CA THR A 379 -15.43 -2.40 -18.53
C THR A 379 -16.86 -2.70 -18.95
N LYS A 380 -17.29 -2.15 -20.08
CA LYS A 380 -18.58 -2.44 -20.69
C LYS A 380 -18.41 -3.70 -21.53
N THR A 381 -19.01 -4.79 -21.09
CA THR A 381 -19.22 -5.94 -21.97
C THR A 381 -20.11 -5.47 -23.12
N GLU A 382 -19.58 -5.44 -24.35
CA GLU A 382 -20.40 -5.37 -25.56
C GLU A 382 -21.44 -6.49 -25.45
N GLY A 383 -22.71 -6.08 -25.30
CA GLY A 383 -23.86 -6.96 -25.24
C GLY A 383 -24.40 -7.24 -26.62
#